data_AF-A0A5C5R6C5-F1
#
_entry.id   AF-A0A5C5R6C5-F1
#
_cell.length_a   1.000
_cell.length_b   1.000
_cell.length_c   1.000
_cell.angle_alpha   90.00
_cell.angle_beta   90.00
_cell.angle_gamma   90.00
#
_symmetry.space_group_name_H-M   'P 1'
#
loop_
_entity.id
_entity.type
_entity.pdbx_description
1 polymer ?
#
loop_
_entity_poly.entity_id
_entity_poly.type
_entity_poly.pdbx_seq_one_letter_code
_entity_poly.pdbx_strand_id
1 'polypeptide(L)'
;MVFPITPEPAGTENAGPGRSAVPEQVRVLVEVGENSVERSLLARRRLSVVMDSVIPGLEQIFPDHDFSTTGAWTFAREGGTQLPRDKSLADAGVLDGDRLILSETFSTQTFRPLIESTADAIQEFCRQRFRRFESATARALGLLALVLGATVFGALVLIAWFAHSSVLWWFPVAALASIVVVLAAVSADRQYQAPQVAYALQLAAVPVLFAAGFVLIPPDGGADGAFTAANILTGSIFALLGIVVLGRASGLGAAVLAALGLTAAAAVVASALFAYTPLGRPAIPAIGVIGGLLLANWAQGWALLLARVRPDPLPPPGEDIDRTELDAAYHVDTFDDESTTELARAQENTGLERKARTAAKLLTGFYIAIAGILVVSSLTVIVPRSHYFWGEVAIAVLTSVICVLRGRTLDDRVHATVFFVAGFVIAAGLAVVLVDAIDSDLGRLVVIVLSAVVLAAFGAGGLLLADRVSTDRGGHGRPLSARLLGRIETGEKLAIFAVVLLALWCTRLFAAMRELDLSFLK
;
A
#
# COMPACT_ATOMS: atom_id res chain seq x y z
N MET A 1 39.27 -85.80 5.60
CA MET A 1 40.19 -84.81 6.19
C MET A 1 41.29 -84.59 5.17
N VAL A 2 41.12 -83.60 4.28
CA VAL A 2 42.03 -83.34 3.17
C VAL A 2 42.17 -81.82 3.08
N PHE A 3 43.33 -81.31 3.49
CA PHE A 3 43.79 -79.98 3.11
C PHE A 3 44.60 -80.13 1.82
N PRO A 4 44.39 -79.28 0.81
CA PRO A 4 45.36 -79.09 -0.24
C PRO A 4 46.22 -77.85 0.03
N ILE A 5 47.47 -78.02 -0.37
CA ILE A 5 48.60 -77.12 -0.28
C ILE A 5 48.65 -76.28 -1.58
N THR A 6 49.13 -75.06 -1.45
CA THR A 6 49.28 -73.92 -2.39
C THR A 6 49.99 -74.18 -3.72
N PRO A 7 49.90 -73.21 -4.67
CA PRO A 7 51.08 -72.78 -5.41
C PRO A 7 51.42 -71.28 -5.23
N GLU A 8 52.68 -71.02 -5.53
CA GLU A 8 53.60 -69.88 -5.40
C GLU A 8 53.18 -68.47 -5.93
N PRO A 9 53.98 -67.41 -5.63
CA PRO A 9 53.56 -66.01 -5.71
C PRO A 9 53.61 -65.47 -7.14
N ALA A 10 52.52 -64.84 -7.56
CA ALA A 10 52.50 -64.04 -8.77
C ALA A 10 53.10 -62.65 -8.48
N GLY A 11 54.23 -62.37 -9.13
CA GLY A 11 54.58 -61.08 -9.73
C GLY A 11 54.55 -59.84 -8.84
N THR A 12 55.74 -59.32 -8.55
CA THR A 12 55.96 -57.89 -8.33
C THR A 12 55.48 -57.10 -9.54
N GLU A 13 54.23 -56.66 -9.51
CA GLU A 13 53.74 -55.59 -10.38
C GLU A 13 54.29 -54.26 -9.83
N ASN A 14 55.14 -53.63 -10.63
CA ASN A 14 55.69 -52.31 -10.38
C ASN A 14 54.56 -51.30 -10.08
N ALA A 15 54.42 -50.92 -8.82
CA ALA A 15 53.65 -49.75 -8.43
C ALA A 15 54.31 -48.50 -9.04
N GLY A 16 53.76 -48.03 -10.15
CA GLY A 16 54.03 -46.67 -10.64
C GLY A 16 53.69 -45.65 -9.55
N PRO A 17 54.33 -44.47 -9.55
CA PRO A 17 54.13 -43.48 -8.49
C PRO A 17 52.64 -43.17 -8.36
N GLY A 18 52.10 -43.42 -7.16
CA GLY A 18 50.69 -43.18 -6.86
C GLY A 18 50.31 -41.76 -7.26
N ARG A 19 49.32 -41.62 -8.14
CA ARG A 19 48.63 -40.35 -8.35
C ARG A 19 48.19 -39.84 -6.99
N SER A 20 48.84 -38.78 -6.51
CA SER A 20 48.36 -38.01 -5.36
C SER A 20 46.88 -37.71 -5.58
N ALA A 21 46.01 -38.20 -4.70
CA ALA A 21 44.60 -37.90 -4.77
C ALA A 21 44.44 -36.37 -4.74
N VAL A 22 43.94 -35.80 -5.84
CA VAL A 22 43.63 -34.37 -5.90
C VAL A 22 42.53 -34.14 -4.87
N PRO A 23 42.74 -33.24 -3.89
CA PRO A 23 41.74 -33.02 -2.85
C PRO A 23 40.47 -32.46 -3.49
N GLU A 24 39.31 -32.93 -3.01
CA GLU A 24 37.99 -32.50 -3.47
C GLU A 24 37.86 -30.99 -3.31
N GLN A 25 37.50 -30.32 -4.40
CA GLN A 25 37.36 -28.87 -4.48
C GLN A 25 35.91 -28.50 -4.80
N VAL A 26 35.47 -27.36 -4.29
CA VAL A 26 34.18 -26.74 -4.61
C VAL A 26 34.44 -25.35 -5.16
N ARG A 27 33.83 -25.02 -6.30
CA ARG A 27 33.83 -23.68 -6.89
C ARG A 27 32.72 -22.86 -6.27
N VAL A 28 33.08 -21.75 -5.64
CA VAL A 28 32.15 -20.82 -5.01
C VAL A 28 32.39 -19.41 -5.53
N LEU A 29 31.34 -18.61 -5.53
CA LEU A 29 31.44 -17.17 -5.74
C LEU A 29 31.63 -16.50 -4.38
N VAL A 30 32.83 -15.96 -4.13
CA VAL A 30 33.14 -15.25 -2.89
C VAL A 30 32.86 -13.77 -3.07
N GLU A 31 32.00 -13.21 -2.23
CA GLU A 31 31.62 -11.80 -2.23
C GLU A 31 32.32 -11.04 -1.09
N VAL A 32 32.92 -9.89 -1.45
CA VAL A 32 33.65 -9.00 -0.56
C VAL A 32 33.13 -7.58 -0.80
N GLY A 33 32.26 -7.09 0.08
CA GLY A 33 31.59 -5.81 -0.12
C GLY A 33 30.65 -5.86 -1.33
N GLU A 34 30.90 -5.02 -2.33
CA GLU A 34 30.14 -4.97 -3.59
C GLU A 34 30.76 -5.80 -4.72
N ASN A 35 31.96 -6.35 -4.50
CA ASN A 35 32.70 -7.09 -5.51
C ASN A 35 32.62 -8.60 -5.26
N SER A 36 32.72 -9.40 -6.32
CA SER A 36 32.71 -10.86 -6.22
C SER A 36 33.81 -11.50 -7.06
N VAL A 37 34.30 -12.66 -6.61
CA VAL A 37 35.33 -13.44 -7.30
C VAL A 37 35.04 -14.93 -7.19
N GLU A 38 35.12 -15.64 -8.32
CA GLU A 38 35.02 -17.10 -8.32
C GLU A 38 36.32 -17.72 -7.80
N ARG A 39 36.22 -18.62 -6.82
CA ARG A 39 37.36 -19.35 -6.27
C ARG A 39 37.04 -20.83 -6.09
N SER A 40 38.04 -21.65 -6.39
CA SER A 40 38.02 -23.08 -6.08
C SER A 40 38.59 -23.29 -4.67
N LEU A 41 37.77 -23.78 -3.75
CA LEU A 41 38.11 -23.99 -2.34
C LEU A 41 38.13 -25.48 -1.99
N LEU A 42 38.90 -25.86 -0.98
CA LEU A 42 38.99 -27.26 -0.53
C LEU A 42 37.74 -27.66 0.26
N ALA A 43 36.97 -28.61 -0.27
CA ALA A 43 35.65 -28.97 0.24
C ALA A 43 35.71 -29.59 1.65
N ARG A 44 36.67 -30.49 1.88
CA ARG A 44 36.78 -31.30 3.12
C ARG A 44 37.75 -30.77 4.16
N ARG A 45 38.43 -29.65 3.89
CA ARG A 45 39.34 -29.04 4.86
C ARG A 45 38.55 -28.16 5.82
N ARG A 46 39.00 -28.07 7.07
CA ARG A 46 38.38 -27.15 8.05
C ARG A 46 38.43 -25.73 7.52
N LEU A 47 37.32 -25.02 7.67
CA LEU A 47 37.15 -23.68 7.14
C LEU A 47 38.20 -22.71 7.69
N SER A 48 38.57 -22.81 8.97
CA SER A 48 39.70 -22.05 9.56
C SER A 48 40.97 -22.08 8.70
N VAL A 49 41.38 -23.27 8.26
CA VAL A 49 42.61 -23.46 7.45
C VAL A 49 42.41 -23.01 6.00
N VAL A 50 41.18 -23.13 5.47
CA VAL A 50 40.85 -22.58 4.14
C VAL A 50 40.94 -21.06 4.17
N MET A 51 40.38 -20.41 5.20
CA MET A 51 40.40 -18.96 5.36
C MET A 51 41.84 -18.41 5.42
N ASP A 52 42.75 -19.07 6.12
CA ASP A 52 44.16 -18.63 6.20
C ASP A 52 44.84 -18.57 4.82
N SER A 53 44.39 -19.39 3.87
CA SER A 53 44.89 -19.37 2.49
C SER A 53 44.12 -18.44 1.55
N VAL A 54 42.83 -18.22 1.82
CA VAL A 54 41.96 -17.42 0.96
C VAL A 54 42.16 -15.93 1.20
N ILE A 55 42.30 -15.50 2.46
CA ILE A 55 42.43 -14.07 2.80
C ILE A 55 43.61 -13.39 2.07
N PRO A 56 44.84 -13.93 2.08
CA PRO A 56 45.94 -13.33 1.31
C PRO A 56 45.67 -13.27 -0.20
N GLY A 57 44.92 -14.25 -0.73
CA GLY A 57 44.52 -14.30 -2.13
C GLY A 57 43.37 -13.35 -2.48
N LEU A 58 42.58 -12.91 -1.51
CA LEU A 58 41.56 -11.87 -1.66
C LEU A 58 42.17 -10.48 -1.49
N GLU A 59 43.13 -10.30 -0.58
CA GLU A 59 43.90 -9.05 -0.42
C GLU A 59 44.58 -8.61 -1.71
N GLN A 60 45.13 -9.55 -2.48
CA GLN A 60 45.75 -9.25 -3.78
C GLN A 60 44.74 -8.82 -4.86
N ILE A 61 43.51 -9.31 -4.79
CA ILE A 61 42.47 -9.04 -5.79
C ILE A 61 41.70 -7.77 -5.45
N PHE A 62 41.50 -7.51 -4.15
CA PHE A 62 40.74 -6.40 -3.63
C PHE A 62 41.62 -5.51 -2.72
N PRO A 63 42.62 -4.81 -3.28
CA PRO A 63 43.56 -4.01 -2.48
C PRO A 63 42.88 -2.84 -1.74
N ASP A 64 41.71 -2.40 -2.21
CA ASP A 64 40.93 -1.32 -1.60
C ASP A 64 40.09 -1.78 -0.40
N HIS A 65 39.94 -3.09 -0.17
CA HIS A 65 39.20 -3.64 0.97
C HIS A 65 40.13 -3.82 2.18
N ASP A 66 39.72 -3.32 3.34
CA ASP A 66 40.50 -3.46 4.56
C ASP A 66 40.29 -4.85 5.19
N PHE A 67 41.28 -5.73 5.02
CA PHE A 67 41.29 -7.05 5.64
C PHE A 67 41.90 -7.04 7.07
N SER A 68 42.34 -5.88 7.56
CA SER A 68 42.97 -5.74 8.89
C SER A 68 41.94 -5.83 10.02
N THR A 69 41.68 -7.09 10.35
CA THR A 69 40.73 -7.60 11.33
C THR A 69 41.05 -7.35 12.82
N THR A 70 40.13 -6.94 13.69
CA THR A 70 40.23 -7.28 15.14
C THR A 70 39.63 -8.67 15.42
N GLY A 71 38.68 -9.13 14.58
CA GLY A 71 38.06 -10.46 14.64
C GLY A 71 38.66 -11.48 13.67
N ALA A 72 37.96 -12.60 13.50
CA ALA A 72 38.36 -13.71 12.65
C ALA A 72 37.45 -13.83 11.42
N TRP A 73 38.03 -13.93 10.24
CA TRP A 73 37.27 -14.10 9.00
C TRP A 73 36.65 -15.51 8.86
N THR A 74 35.40 -15.54 8.38
CA THR A 74 34.68 -16.75 7.97
C THR A 74 33.80 -16.48 6.76
N PHE A 75 33.16 -17.51 6.21
CA PHE A 75 32.14 -17.35 5.17
C PHE A 75 30.74 -17.36 5.76
N ALA A 76 29.79 -16.71 5.11
CA ALA A 76 28.36 -16.81 5.40
C ALA A 76 27.60 -17.03 4.08
N ARG A 77 26.44 -17.68 4.13
CA ARG A 77 25.52 -17.69 2.99
C ARG A 77 24.81 -16.34 2.90
N GLU A 78 24.37 -15.94 1.71
CA GLU A 78 23.58 -14.72 1.51
C GLU A 78 22.33 -14.73 2.41
N GLY A 79 22.22 -13.76 3.32
CA GLY A 79 21.15 -13.69 4.32
C GLY A 79 21.15 -14.79 5.40
N GLY A 80 22.17 -15.65 5.42
CA GLY A 80 22.30 -16.79 6.33
C GLY A 80 23.20 -16.50 7.54
N THR A 81 23.35 -17.51 8.40
CA THR A 81 24.28 -17.47 9.53
C THR A 81 25.73 -17.71 9.06
N GLN A 82 26.68 -17.12 9.78
CA GLN A 82 28.10 -17.37 9.60
C GLN A 82 28.43 -18.87 9.73
N LEU A 83 29.29 -19.37 8.83
CA LEU A 83 29.73 -20.74 8.80
C LEU A 83 30.71 -21.01 9.95
N PRO A 84 30.55 -22.12 10.68
CA PRO A 84 31.47 -22.48 11.76
C PRO A 84 32.88 -22.76 11.22
N ARG A 85 33.90 -22.09 11.76
CA ARG A 85 35.30 -22.24 11.31
C ARG A 85 35.91 -23.62 11.62
N ASP A 86 35.26 -24.41 12.48
CA ASP A 86 35.65 -25.76 12.88
C ASP A 86 35.15 -26.85 11.92
N LYS A 87 34.15 -26.55 11.09
CA LYS A 87 33.58 -27.46 10.08
C LYS A 87 34.22 -27.29 8.71
N SER A 88 34.06 -28.28 7.84
CA SER A 88 34.44 -28.17 6.42
C SER A 88 33.30 -27.58 5.58
N LEU A 89 33.62 -27.10 4.36
CA LEU A 89 32.61 -26.58 3.42
C LEU A 89 31.61 -27.68 3.00
N ALA A 90 32.09 -28.92 2.83
CA ALA A 90 31.25 -30.08 2.54
C ALA A 90 30.30 -30.40 3.71
N ASP A 91 30.79 -30.34 4.97
CA ASP A 91 29.94 -30.56 6.15
C ASP A 91 28.91 -29.44 6.37
N ALA A 92 29.21 -28.25 5.88
CA ALA A 92 28.29 -27.12 5.80
C ALA A 92 27.34 -27.18 4.60
N GLY A 93 27.41 -28.25 3.79
CA GLY A 93 26.57 -28.48 2.62
C GLY A 93 26.73 -27.42 1.54
N VAL A 94 27.92 -26.81 1.43
CA VAL A 94 28.24 -25.86 0.36
C VAL A 94 28.46 -26.64 -0.94
N LEU A 95 27.76 -26.25 -1.99
CA LEU A 95 27.79 -26.88 -3.31
C LEU A 95 28.53 -26.00 -4.33
N ASP A 96 28.87 -26.61 -5.47
CA ASP A 96 29.42 -25.87 -6.60
C ASP A 96 28.43 -24.81 -7.09
N GLY A 97 28.91 -23.58 -7.24
CA GLY A 97 28.12 -22.42 -7.63
C GLY A 97 27.48 -21.66 -6.46
N ASP A 98 27.66 -22.11 -5.22
CA ASP A 98 27.15 -21.37 -4.06
C ASP A 98 27.85 -20.01 -3.92
N ARG A 99 27.05 -18.98 -3.60
CA ARG A 99 27.53 -17.63 -3.28
C ARG A 99 27.78 -17.51 -1.79
N LEU A 100 29.01 -17.18 -1.43
CA LEU A 100 29.48 -17.03 -0.05
C LEU A 100 29.94 -15.60 0.18
N ILE A 101 29.41 -14.97 1.22
CA ILE A 101 29.81 -13.62 1.64
C ILE A 101 30.93 -13.75 2.67
N LEU A 102 32.00 -12.99 2.48
CA LEU A 102 33.04 -12.85 3.48
C LEU A 102 32.49 -12.09 4.69
N SER A 103 32.56 -12.71 5.86
CA SER A 103 32.00 -12.15 7.09
C SER A 103 33.00 -12.23 8.23
N GLU A 104 33.03 -11.18 9.04
CA GLU A 104 33.87 -11.14 10.23
C GLU A 104 33.13 -11.74 11.43
N THR A 105 33.77 -12.69 12.11
CA THR A 105 33.30 -13.25 13.38
C THR A 105 34.13 -12.70 14.52
N PHE A 106 33.46 -12.06 15.48
CA PHE A 106 34.06 -11.67 16.76
C PHE A 106 33.86 -12.77 17.80
N SER A 107 34.69 -12.77 18.85
CA SER A 107 34.45 -13.63 20.03
C SER A 107 33.05 -13.36 20.56
N THR A 108 32.20 -14.39 20.58
CA THR A 108 30.83 -14.32 21.09
C THR A 108 30.76 -14.28 22.62
N GLN A 109 31.91 -14.21 23.31
CA GLN A 109 31.96 -13.99 24.74
C GLN A 109 31.64 -12.53 25.06
N THR A 110 30.36 -12.20 25.02
CA THR A 110 29.86 -10.94 25.57
C THR A 110 29.72 -11.14 27.08
N PHE A 111 30.57 -10.49 27.86
CA PHE A 111 30.40 -10.42 29.31
C PHE A 111 29.10 -9.66 29.59
N ARG A 112 28.04 -10.39 29.93
CA ARG A 112 26.84 -9.76 30.46
C ARG A 112 27.19 -9.17 31.83
N PRO A 113 26.84 -7.91 32.11
CA PRO A 113 27.03 -7.34 33.43
C PRO A 113 26.36 -8.25 34.46
N LEU A 114 27.03 -8.51 35.59
CA LEU A 114 26.46 -9.30 36.67
C LEU A 114 25.31 -8.49 37.27
N ILE A 115 24.08 -8.96 37.05
CA ILE A 115 22.90 -8.29 37.58
C ILE A 115 22.61 -8.90 38.96
N GLU A 116 22.95 -8.16 40.02
CA GLU A 116 22.84 -8.62 41.41
C GLU A 116 21.40 -8.56 41.94
N SER A 117 20.54 -7.73 41.34
CA SER A 117 19.15 -7.51 41.75
C SER A 117 18.16 -7.84 40.63
N THR A 118 17.07 -8.53 40.97
CA THR A 118 15.97 -8.79 40.04
C THR A 118 15.33 -7.50 39.54
N ALA A 119 15.35 -6.42 40.32
CA ALA A 119 14.84 -5.11 39.91
C ALA A 119 15.68 -4.51 38.76
N ASP A 120 17.01 -4.60 38.86
CA ASP A 120 17.92 -4.12 37.81
C ASP A 120 17.80 -4.98 36.56
N ALA A 121 17.58 -6.30 36.73
CA ALA A 121 17.34 -7.21 35.62
C ALA A 121 16.09 -6.81 34.83
N ILE A 122 14.99 -6.54 35.54
CA ILE A 122 13.74 -6.08 34.94
C ILE A 122 13.94 -4.72 34.28
N GLN A 123 14.64 -3.78 34.93
CA GLN A 123 14.85 -2.45 34.35
C GLN A 123 15.70 -2.50 33.07
N GLU A 124 16.75 -3.31 33.04
CA GLU A 124 17.57 -3.50 31.85
C GLU A 124 16.79 -4.20 30.74
N PHE A 125 15.99 -5.22 31.08
CA PHE A 125 15.10 -5.89 30.14
C PHE A 125 14.07 -4.92 29.56
N CYS A 126 13.50 -4.04 30.38
CA CYS A 126 12.58 -3.00 29.95
C CYS A 126 13.26 -1.97 29.03
N ARG A 127 14.50 -1.55 29.32
CA ARG A 127 15.26 -0.63 28.47
C ARG A 127 15.59 -1.21 27.11
N GLN A 128 15.88 -2.51 27.04
CA GLN A 128 16.14 -3.22 25.79
C GLN A 128 14.86 -3.50 25.00
N ARG A 129 13.74 -3.77 25.69
CA ARG A 129 12.49 -4.18 25.04
C ARG A 129 11.58 -3.02 24.66
N PHE A 130 11.58 -1.93 25.43
CA PHE A 130 10.69 -0.79 25.22
C PHE A 130 11.51 0.45 24.82
N ARG A 131 11.11 1.07 23.70
CA ARG A 131 11.66 2.36 23.30
C ARG A 131 11.28 3.44 24.30
N ARG A 132 12.24 4.30 24.64
CA ARG A 132 12.00 5.46 25.50
C ARG A 132 11.23 6.53 24.71
N PHE A 133 10.59 7.44 25.44
CA PHE A 133 10.00 8.63 24.85
C PHE A 133 11.12 9.53 24.35
N GLU A 134 11.32 9.55 23.04
CA GLU A 134 12.37 10.31 22.37
C GLU A 134 11.84 11.62 21.78
N SER A 135 12.76 12.52 21.44
CA SER A 135 12.43 13.78 20.74
C SER A 135 11.66 13.55 19.44
N ALA A 136 11.90 12.41 18.75
CA ALA A 136 11.15 12.01 17.58
C ALA A 136 9.66 11.74 17.90
N THR A 137 9.36 11.07 19.01
CA THR A 137 7.99 10.82 19.47
C THR A 137 7.30 12.11 19.88
N ALA A 138 8.00 12.98 20.63
CA ALA A 138 7.49 14.30 20.99
C ALA A 138 7.16 15.15 19.75
N ARG A 139 8.04 15.13 18.74
CA ARG A 139 7.81 15.81 17.46
C ARG A 139 6.60 15.23 16.72
N ALA A 140 6.49 13.91 16.62
CA ALA A 140 5.34 13.27 15.98
C ALA A 140 4.01 13.63 16.67
N LEU A 141 3.99 13.65 18.01
CA LEU A 141 2.82 14.06 18.78
C LEU A 141 2.48 15.54 18.57
N GLY A 142 3.48 16.42 18.50
CA GLY A 142 3.30 17.83 18.18
C GLY A 142 2.71 18.06 16.78
N LEU A 143 3.21 17.34 15.78
CA LEU A 143 2.67 17.39 14.41
C LEU A 143 1.23 16.87 14.34
N LEU A 144 0.92 15.79 15.07
CA LEU A 144 -0.43 15.26 15.17
C LEU A 144 -1.37 16.25 15.86
N ALA A 145 -0.94 16.86 16.96
CA ALA A 145 -1.69 17.89 17.66
C ALA A 145 -1.96 19.12 16.77
N LEU A 146 -1.01 19.49 15.90
CA LEU A 146 -1.20 20.57 14.93
C LEU A 146 -2.30 20.26 13.92
N VAL A 147 -2.31 19.05 13.34
CA VAL A 147 -3.37 18.63 12.39
C VAL A 147 -4.73 18.60 13.08
N LEU A 148 -4.82 17.96 14.26
CA LEU A 148 -6.06 17.90 15.03
C LEU A 148 -6.53 19.29 15.45
N GLY A 149 -5.62 20.16 15.88
CA GLY A 149 -5.93 21.54 16.26
C GLY A 149 -6.54 22.33 15.11
N ALA A 150 -6.02 22.17 13.89
CA ALA A 150 -6.58 22.78 12.70
C ALA A 150 -7.97 22.21 12.32
N THR A 151 -8.18 20.90 12.50
CA THR A 151 -9.51 20.29 12.35
C THR A 151 -10.51 20.84 13.37
N VAL A 152 -10.11 20.94 14.64
CA VAL A 152 -10.93 21.53 15.71
C VAL A 152 -11.23 22.99 15.41
N PHE A 153 -10.25 23.77 14.95
CA PHE A 153 -10.47 25.15 14.54
C PHE A 153 -11.52 25.26 13.43
N GLY A 154 -11.39 24.46 12.36
CA GLY A 154 -12.37 24.43 11.28
C GLY A 154 -13.78 24.07 11.78
N ALA A 155 -13.88 23.08 12.67
CA ALA A 155 -15.14 22.70 13.30
C ALA A 155 -15.72 23.82 14.17
N LEU A 156 -14.91 24.52 14.96
CA LEU A 156 -15.35 25.65 15.80
C LEU A 156 -15.87 26.82 14.95
N VAL A 157 -15.22 27.12 13.83
CA VAL A 157 -15.71 28.13 12.87
C VAL A 157 -17.09 27.72 12.33
N LEU A 158 -17.27 26.45 11.93
CA LEU A 158 -18.55 25.97 11.44
C LEU A 158 -19.63 25.98 12.53
N ILE A 159 -19.33 25.53 13.74
CA ILE A 159 -20.24 25.57 14.89
C ILE A 159 -20.68 27.01 15.18
N ALA A 160 -19.73 27.95 15.16
CA ALA A 160 -20.02 29.37 15.40
C ALA A 160 -20.85 29.98 14.26
N TRP A 161 -20.59 29.57 13.01
CA TRP A 161 -21.42 29.95 11.86
C TRP A 161 -22.84 29.40 11.96
N PHE A 162 -23.02 28.17 12.44
CA PHE A 162 -24.34 27.59 12.68
C PHE A 162 -25.12 28.33 13.79
N ALA A 163 -24.43 28.92 14.76
CA ALA A 163 -25.05 29.71 15.82
C ALA A 163 -25.39 31.14 15.37
N HIS A 164 -24.53 31.77 14.56
CA HIS A 164 -24.75 33.10 14.02
C HIS A 164 -24.11 33.21 12.63
N SER A 165 -24.93 33.21 11.58
CA SER A 165 -24.46 33.04 10.19
C SER A 165 -24.10 34.38 9.54
N SER A 166 -23.01 35.00 10.02
CA SER A 166 -22.47 36.24 9.45
C SER A 166 -21.23 35.97 8.58
N VAL A 167 -21.38 36.11 7.26
CA VAL A 167 -20.26 36.00 6.30
C VAL A 167 -19.19 37.05 6.61
N LEU A 168 -19.60 38.29 6.93
CA LEU A 168 -18.71 39.41 7.24
C LEU A 168 -17.79 39.14 8.44
N TRP A 169 -18.22 38.32 9.39
CA TRP A 169 -17.45 38.01 10.58
C TRP A 169 -16.60 36.75 10.42
N TRP A 170 -17.22 35.67 9.97
CA TRP A 170 -16.58 34.36 9.99
C TRP A 170 -15.69 34.11 8.78
N PHE A 171 -16.01 34.68 7.60
CA PHE A 171 -15.16 34.49 6.41
C PHE A 171 -13.77 35.10 6.59
N PRO A 172 -13.60 36.36 7.05
CA PRO A 172 -12.27 36.93 7.28
C PRO A 172 -11.43 36.12 8.27
N VAL A 173 -12.04 35.62 9.35
CA VAL A 173 -11.35 34.79 10.36
C VAL A 173 -10.85 33.48 9.74
N ALA A 174 -11.72 32.77 9.02
CA ALA A 174 -11.37 31.51 8.38
C ALA A 174 -10.39 31.68 7.21
N ALA A 175 -10.55 32.74 6.41
CA ALA A 175 -9.68 33.08 5.30
C ALA A 175 -8.27 33.47 5.77
N LEU A 176 -8.17 34.31 6.82
CA LEU A 176 -6.89 34.68 7.41
C LEU A 176 -6.16 33.45 7.98
N ALA A 177 -6.87 32.59 8.72
CA ALA A 177 -6.31 31.34 9.22
C ALA A 177 -5.84 30.42 8.08
N SER A 178 -6.61 30.32 7.00
CA SER A 178 -6.24 29.55 5.80
C SER A 178 -4.96 30.08 5.17
N ILE A 179 -4.86 31.41 4.97
CA ILE A 179 -3.67 32.05 4.40
C ILE A 179 -2.44 31.77 5.27
N VAL A 180 -2.57 31.93 6.59
CA VAL A 180 -1.45 31.67 7.53
C VAL A 180 -0.99 30.21 7.44
N VAL A 181 -1.90 29.24 7.46
CA VAL A 181 -1.54 27.82 7.39
C VAL A 181 -0.89 27.46 6.05
N VAL A 182 -1.42 27.98 4.93
CA VAL A 182 -0.85 27.76 3.58
C VAL A 182 0.55 28.37 3.47
N LEU A 183 0.73 29.62 3.91
CA LEU A 183 2.05 30.28 3.89
C LEU A 183 3.03 29.55 4.79
N ALA A 184 2.59 29.13 5.98
CA ALA A 184 3.44 28.38 6.90
C ALA A 184 3.84 27.02 6.30
N ALA A 185 2.94 26.32 5.60
CA ALA A 185 3.25 25.08 4.89
C ALA A 185 4.32 25.29 3.82
N VAL A 186 4.16 26.33 2.99
CA VAL A 186 5.12 26.68 1.92
C VAL A 186 6.47 27.11 2.51
N SER A 187 6.47 27.90 3.60
CA SER A 187 7.72 28.29 4.25
C SER A 187 8.44 27.11 4.90
N ALA A 188 7.70 26.18 5.53
CA ALA A 188 8.27 24.99 6.16
C ALA A 188 8.96 24.11 5.12
N ASP A 189 8.37 24.02 3.92
CA ASP A 189 8.92 23.26 2.80
C ASP A 189 10.13 23.96 2.18
N ARG A 190 9.98 25.22 1.74
CA ARG A 190 10.99 25.91 0.94
C ARG A 190 12.09 26.58 1.76
N GLN A 191 11.73 27.26 2.84
CA GLN A 191 12.66 28.07 3.62
C GLN A 191 13.35 27.24 4.70
N TYR A 192 12.59 26.41 5.42
CA TYR A 192 13.10 25.65 6.56
C TYR A 192 13.49 24.21 6.23
N GLN A 193 13.20 23.73 5.01
CA GLN A 193 13.53 22.36 4.56
C GLN A 193 13.07 21.29 5.56
N ALA A 194 11.89 21.49 6.14
CA ALA A 194 11.31 20.67 7.20
C ALA A 194 10.11 19.87 6.66
N PRO A 195 10.33 18.78 5.89
CA PRO A 195 9.27 18.09 5.14
C PRO A 195 8.18 17.49 6.03
N GLN A 196 8.52 17.05 7.24
CA GLN A 196 7.54 16.52 8.20
C GLN A 196 6.55 17.60 8.68
N VAL A 197 7.07 18.82 8.92
CA VAL A 197 6.27 19.98 9.34
C VAL A 197 5.43 20.47 8.16
N ALA A 198 6.04 20.63 6.99
CA ALA A 198 5.34 21.00 5.78
C ALA A 198 4.16 20.05 5.49
N TYR A 199 4.40 18.73 5.54
CA TYR A 199 3.34 17.74 5.34
C TYR A 199 2.21 17.85 6.37
N ALA A 200 2.52 18.02 7.66
CA ALA A 200 1.50 18.20 8.69
C ALA A 200 0.68 19.48 8.45
N LEU A 201 1.31 20.59 8.07
CA LEU A 201 0.61 21.83 7.76
C LEU A 201 -0.24 21.72 6.48
N GLN A 202 0.19 20.92 5.50
CA GLN A 202 -0.64 20.65 4.32
C GLN A 202 -1.92 19.90 4.67
N LEU A 203 -1.83 18.91 5.56
CA LEU A 203 -3.02 18.22 6.08
C LEU A 203 -3.91 19.15 6.91
N ALA A 204 -3.29 20.01 7.73
CA ALA A 204 -3.98 21.02 8.52
C ALA A 204 -4.70 22.08 7.67
N ALA A 205 -4.17 22.40 6.49
CA ALA A 205 -4.78 23.38 5.59
C ALA A 205 -6.16 22.93 5.09
N VAL A 206 -6.38 21.62 4.90
CA VAL A 206 -7.61 21.07 4.30
C VAL A 206 -8.88 21.44 5.09
N PRO A 207 -9.01 21.13 6.40
CA PRO A 207 -10.21 21.50 7.15
C PRO A 207 -10.40 23.01 7.30
N VAL A 208 -9.30 23.78 7.37
CA VAL A 208 -9.36 25.24 7.52
C VAL A 208 -9.83 25.91 6.23
N LEU A 209 -9.29 25.48 5.08
CA LEU A 209 -9.72 25.92 3.75
C LEU A 209 -11.18 25.52 3.47
N PHE A 210 -11.57 24.30 3.86
CA PHE A 210 -12.96 23.86 3.75
C PHE A 210 -13.89 24.80 4.53
N ALA A 211 -13.57 25.09 5.80
CA ALA A 211 -14.37 25.99 6.62
C ALA A 211 -14.45 27.40 6.02
N ALA A 212 -13.33 27.93 5.48
CA ALA A 212 -13.31 29.23 4.82
C ALA A 212 -14.22 29.29 3.58
N GLY A 213 -14.16 28.27 2.71
CA GLY A 213 -15.04 28.19 1.55
C GLY A 213 -16.51 27.96 1.91
N PHE A 214 -16.78 27.20 2.98
CA PHE A 214 -18.16 26.92 3.44
C PHE A 214 -18.87 28.19 3.93
N VAL A 215 -18.16 28.98 4.73
CA VAL A 215 -18.66 30.20 5.37
C VAL A 215 -18.78 31.37 4.40
N LEU A 216 -18.09 31.31 3.25
CA LEU A 216 -18.16 32.34 2.21
C LEU A 216 -19.59 32.50 1.65
N ILE A 217 -20.39 31.44 1.66
CA ILE A 217 -21.76 31.48 1.17
C ILE A 217 -22.72 31.86 2.31
N PRO A 218 -23.60 32.87 2.10
CA PRO A 218 -24.59 33.26 3.09
C PRO A 218 -25.60 32.14 3.38
N PRO A 219 -26.24 32.16 4.55
CA PRO A 219 -27.23 31.15 4.94
C PRO A 219 -28.46 31.19 4.03
N ASP A 220 -29.09 30.03 3.85
CA ASP A 220 -30.30 29.91 3.04
C ASP A 220 -31.50 30.60 3.71
N GLY A 221 -32.26 31.37 2.95
CA GLY A 221 -33.42 32.11 3.47
C GLY A 221 -33.11 33.12 4.59
N GLY A 222 -31.83 33.43 4.86
CA GLY A 222 -31.42 34.34 5.94
C GLY A 222 -31.60 33.78 7.36
N ALA A 223 -31.90 32.49 7.51
CA ALA A 223 -32.03 31.85 8.82
C ALA A 223 -30.65 31.38 9.32
N ASP A 224 -30.32 31.74 10.56
CA ASP A 224 -29.06 31.31 11.18
C ASP A 224 -28.95 29.77 11.16
N GLY A 225 -27.82 29.28 10.67
CA GLY A 225 -27.47 27.87 10.55
C GLY A 225 -28.08 27.12 9.37
N ALA A 226 -28.92 27.75 8.55
CA ALA A 226 -29.41 27.15 7.32
C ALA A 226 -28.29 27.10 6.27
N PHE A 227 -27.92 25.91 5.81
CA PHE A 227 -26.91 25.72 4.78
C PHE A 227 -27.52 25.03 3.55
N THR A 228 -26.93 25.28 2.39
CA THR A 228 -27.28 24.61 1.14
C THR A 228 -26.13 23.73 0.64
N ALA A 229 -26.39 22.94 -0.40
CA ALA A 229 -25.35 22.24 -1.14
C ALA A 229 -24.28 23.20 -1.69
N ALA A 230 -24.61 24.48 -1.91
CA ALA A 230 -23.64 25.48 -2.35
C ALA A 230 -22.53 25.70 -1.29
N ASN A 231 -22.85 25.71 0.00
CA ASN A 231 -21.84 25.88 1.07
C ASN A 231 -20.82 24.74 1.03
N ILE A 232 -21.30 23.49 0.91
CA ILE A 232 -20.43 22.31 0.80
C ILE A 232 -19.62 22.36 -0.51
N LEU A 233 -20.23 22.80 -1.61
CA LEU A 233 -19.55 22.96 -2.90
C LEU A 233 -18.34 23.89 -2.78
N THR A 234 -18.52 25.11 -2.27
CA THR A 234 -17.43 26.09 -2.16
C THR A 234 -16.38 25.67 -1.14
N GLY A 235 -16.78 25.10 0.00
CA GLY A 235 -15.85 24.51 0.97
C GLY A 235 -14.99 23.42 0.31
N SER A 236 -15.61 22.52 -0.45
CA SER A 236 -14.90 21.44 -1.16
C SER A 236 -13.98 21.96 -2.26
N ILE A 237 -14.37 23.02 -2.99
CA ILE A 237 -13.51 23.67 -4.00
C ILE A 237 -12.26 24.26 -3.34
N PHE A 238 -12.41 24.97 -2.22
CA PHE A 238 -11.27 25.57 -1.50
C PHE A 238 -10.30 24.50 -0.97
N ALA A 239 -10.85 23.44 -0.38
CA ALA A 239 -10.06 22.29 0.07
C ALA A 239 -9.32 21.62 -1.12
N LEU A 240 -10.02 21.35 -2.22
CA LEU A 240 -9.44 20.74 -3.42
C LEU A 240 -8.33 21.60 -4.02
N LEU A 241 -8.56 22.91 -4.16
CA LEU A 241 -7.58 23.85 -4.70
C LEU A 241 -6.33 23.88 -3.81
N GLY A 242 -6.51 23.94 -2.49
CA GLY A 242 -5.41 23.88 -1.53
C GLY A 242 -4.58 22.62 -1.68
N ILE A 243 -5.22 21.45 -1.76
CA ILE A 243 -4.57 20.16 -1.93
C ILE A 243 -3.77 20.11 -3.25
N VAL A 244 -4.35 20.59 -4.35
CA VAL A 244 -3.68 20.58 -5.66
C VAL A 244 -2.48 21.53 -5.66
N VAL A 245 -2.63 22.74 -5.12
CA VAL A 245 -1.55 23.75 -5.08
C VAL A 245 -0.42 23.28 -4.17
N LEU A 246 -0.73 22.88 -2.93
CA LEU A 246 0.27 22.44 -1.95
C LEU A 246 0.92 21.11 -2.33
N GLY A 247 0.13 20.17 -2.87
CA GLY A 247 0.63 18.88 -3.33
C GLY A 247 1.57 19.00 -4.52
N ARG A 248 1.27 19.91 -5.46
CA ARG A 248 2.20 20.21 -6.57
C ARG A 248 3.44 20.98 -6.14
N ALA A 249 3.34 21.84 -5.13
CA ALA A 249 4.46 22.64 -4.67
C ALA A 249 5.54 21.83 -3.92
N SER A 250 5.12 20.77 -3.20
CA SER A 250 5.99 20.03 -2.26
C SER A 250 6.29 18.58 -2.67
N GLY A 251 5.38 17.91 -3.40
CA GLY A 251 5.52 16.48 -3.75
C GLY A 251 5.45 15.52 -2.55
N LEU A 252 5.06 16.00 -1.36
CA LEU A 252 4.99 15.20 -0.14
C LEU A 252 3.63 14.49 -0.01
N GLY A 253 3.60 13.35 0.68
CA GLY A 253 2.33 12.79 1.15
C GLY A 253 1.36 12.28 0.08
N ALA A 254 1.86 11.84 -1.08
CA ALA A 254 1.08 11.49 -2.26
C ALA A 254 -0.19 10.66 -1.98
N ALA A 255 -0.13 9.67 -1.08
CA ALA A 255 -1.28 8.84 -0.74
C ALA A 255 -2.42 9.63 -0.08
N VAL A 256 -2.13 10.38 0.99
CA VAL A 256 -3.17 11.10 1.75
C VAL A 256 -3.71 12.27 0.94
N LEU A 257 -2.85 13.00 0.21
CA LEU A 257 -3.30 14.08 -0.66
C LEU A 257 -4.13 13.57 -1.84
N ALA A 258 -3.80 12.41 -2.41
CA ALA A 258 -4.65 11.78 -3.43
C ALA A 258 -6.01 11.37 -2.88
N ALA A 259 -6.05 10.82 -1.65
CA ALA A 259 -7.30 10.47 -0.99
C ALA A 259 -8.17 11.70 -0.73
N LEU A 260 -7.60 12.73 -0.10
CA LEU A 260 -8.30 13.98 0.21
C LEU A 260 -8.70 14.74 -1.06
N GLY A 261 -7.85 14.74 -2.09
CA GLY A 261 -8.15 15.38 -3.37
C GLY A 261 -9.30 14.69 -4.10
N LEU A 262 -9.32 13.35 -4.13
CA LEU A 262 -10.41 12.61 -4.78
C LEU A 262 -11.73 12.73 -4.00
N THR A 263 -11.69 12.71 -2.66
CA THR A 263 -12.90 12.96 -1.84
C THR A 263 -13.42 14.38 -2.00
N ALA A 264 -12.54 15.39 -2.00
CA ALA A 264 -12.94 16.77 -2.25
C ALA A 264 -13.52 16.94 -3.67
N ALA A 265 -12.91 16.36 -4.69
CA ALA A 265 -13.44 16.38 -6.06
C ALA A 265 -14.82 15.69 -6.17
N ALA A 266 -15.00 14.55 -5.52
CA ALA A 266 -16.30 13.88 -5.46
C ALA A 266 -17.35 14.73 -4.73
N ALA A 267 -16.99 15.38 -3.63
CA ALA A 267 -17.86 16.28 -2.89
C ALA A 267 -18.25 17.53 -3.72
N VAL A 268 -17.33 18.07 -4.53
CA VAL A 268 -17.62 19.14 -5.50
C VAL A 268 -18.67 18.68 -6.51
N VAL A 269 -18.45 17.53 -7.15
CA VAL A 269 -19.40 17.01 -8.16
C VAL A 269 -20.77 16.72 -7.54
N ALA A 270 -20.81 16.03 -6.39
CA ALA A 270 -22.06 15.70 -5.70
C ALA A 270 -22.83 16.95 -5.27
N SER A 271 -22.13 17.94 -4.70
CA SER A 271 -22.75 19.20 -4.25
C SER A 271 -23.23 20.05 -5.42
N ALA A 272 -22.49 20.06 -6.54
CA ALA A 272 -22.92 20.74 -7.76
C ALA A 272 -24.18 20.09 -8.35
N LEU A 273 -24.25 18.76 -8.37
CA LEU A 273 -25.48 18.06 -8.79
C LEU A 273 -26.65 18.44 -7.88
N PHE A 274 -26.47 18.44 -6.55
CA PHE A 274 -27.53 18.86 -5.63
C PHE A 274 -27.94 20.33 -5.80
N ALA A 275 -27.00 21.22 -6.07
CA ALA A 275 -27.28 22.66 -6.17
C ALA A 275 -27.94 23.05 -7.50
N TYR A 276 -27.54 22.43 -8.62
CA TYR A 276 -27.92 22.86 -9.96
C TYR A 276 -28.89 21.93 -10.68
N THR A 277 -29.22 20.76 -10.12
CA THR A 277 -30.17 19.83 -10.73
C THR A 277 -31.34 19.53 -9.81
N PRO A 278 -32.58 19.40 -10.34
CA PRO A 278 -33.76 19.06 -9.55
C PRO A 278 -33.85 17.56 -9.23
N LEU A 279 -32.71 16.87 -9.15
CA LEU A 279 -32.66 15.43 -8.89
C LEU A 279 -33.15 15.13 -7.47
N GLY A 280 -33.97 14.08 -7.34
CA GLY A 280 -34.45 13.63 -6.04
C GLY A 280 -33.30 13.15 -5.13
N ARG A 281 -33.50 13.21 -3.82
CA ARG A 281 -32.49 12.84 -2.81
C ARG A 281 -31.79 11.47 -3.04
N PRO A 282 -32.47 10.37 -3.43
CA PRO A 282 -31.78 9.09 -3.66
C PRO A 282 -31.00 9.04 -4.99
N ALA A 283 -31.26 9.93 -5.94
CA ALA A 283 -30.65 9.88 -7.26
C ALA A 283 -29.15 10.20 -7.24
N ILE A 284 -28.74 11.20 -6.44
CA ILE A 284 -27.34 11.65 -6.40
C ILE A 284 -26.43 10.61 -5.71
N PRO A 285 -26.79 10.04 -4.55
CA PRO A 285 -26.08 8.90 -3.99
C PRO A 285 -26.03 7.68 -4.93
N ALA A 286 -27.10 7.39 -5.67
CA ALA A 286 -27.10 6.31 -6.66
C ALA A 286 -26.08 6.56 -7.79
N ILE A 287 -25.99 7.81 -8.29
CA ILE A 287 -24.93 8.23 -9.22
C ILE A 287 -23.55 8.11 -8.56
N GLY A 288 -23.44 8.43 -7.26
CA GLY A 288 -22.21 8.28 -6.48
C GLY A 288 -21.72 6.83 -6.39
N VAL A 289 -22.63 5.84 -6.23
CA VAL A 289 -22.28 4.41 -6.28
C VAL A 289 -21.73 4.03 -7.66
N ILE A 290 -22.41 4.42 -8.75
CA ILE A 290 -21.94 4.17 -10.12
C ILE A 290 -20.56 4.83 -10.33
N GLY A 291 -20.41 6.09 -9.93
CA GLY A 291 -19.18 6.84 -10.03
C GLY A 291 -18.04 6.19 -9.24
N GLY A 292 -18.29 5.73 -8.01
CA GLY A 292 -17.32 5.01 -7.19
C GLY A 292 -16.83 3.72 -7.84
N LEU A 293 -17.74 2.94 -8.44
CA LEU A 293 -17.39 1.70 -9.15
C LEU A 293 -16.57 1.99 -10.43
N LEU A 294 -16.92 3.03 -11.19
CA LEU A 294 -16.16 3.46 -12.36
C LEU A 294 -14.77 3.99 -11.98
N LEU A 295 -14.69 4.82 -10.93
CA LEU A 295 -13.42 5.31 -10.39
C LEU A 295 -12.53 4.16 -9.93
N ALA A 296 -13.09 3.10 -9.32
CA ALA A 296 -12.33 1.91 -8.93
C ALA A 296 -11.67 1.20 -10.13
N ASN A 297 -12.26 1.33 -11.33
CA ASN A 297 -11.71 0.78 -12.57
C ASN A 297 -10.63 1.69 -13.19
N TRP A 298 -10.80 3.02 -13.11
CA TRP A 298 -9.86 3.98 -13.69
C TRP A 298 -8.70 4.39 -12.77
N ALA A 299 -8.79 4.11 -11.47
CA ALA A 299 -7.82 4.52 -10.46
C ALA A 299 -6.38 4.13 -10.79
N GLN A 300 -6.16 2.92 -11.32
CA GLN A 300 -4.82 2.44 -11.71
C GLN A 300 -4.22 3.30 -12.83
N GLY A 301 -4.98 3.57 -13.89
CA GLY A 301 -4.54 4.41 -15.00
C GLY A 301 -4.25 5.84 -14.55
N TRP A 302 -5.08 6.41 -13.68
CA TRP A 302 -4.84 7.74 -13.13
C TRP A 302 -3.61 7.80 -12.23
N ALA A 303 -3.38 6.79 -11.38
CA ALA A 303 -2.19 6.72 -10.54
C ALA A 303 -0.89 6.70 -11.36
N LEU A 304 -0.85 5.92 -12.44
CA LEU A 304 0.28 5.87 -13.38
C LEU A 304 0.47 7.21 -14.11
N LEU A 305 -0.62 7.81 -14.59
CA LEU A 305 -0.59 9.10 -15.28
C LEU A 305 -0.10 10.23 -14.37
N LEU A 306 -0.59 10.30 -13.13
CA LEU A 306 -0.15 11.31 -12.16
C LEU A 306 1.30 11.09 -11.71
N ALA A 307 1.75 9.83 -11.62
CA ALA A 307 3.15 9.49 -11.34
C ALA A 307 4.08 9.70 -12.54
N ARG A 308 3.54 10.05 -13.72
CA ARG A 308 4.29 10.25 -14.97
C ARG A 308 5.11 9.01 -15.35
N VAL A 309 4.54 7.82 -15.12
CA VAL A 309 5.06 6.58 -15.69
C VAL A 309 4.69 6.62 -17.16
N ARG A 310 5.70 6.68 -18.04
CA ARG A 310 5.47 6.69 -19.48
C ARG A 310 5.25 5.25 -19.92
N PRO A 311 4.18 4.96 -20.69
CA PRO A 311 4.10 3.69 -21.40
C PRO A 311 5.24 3.62 -22.41
N ASP A 312 5.81 2.44 -22.59
CA ASP A 312 6.83 2.24 -23.62
C ASP A 312 6.19 2.47 -25.00
N PRO A 313 6.79 3.31 -25.86
CA PRO A 313 6.28 3.52 -27.20
C PRO A 313 6.42 2.21 -27.98
N LEU A 314 5.31 1.60 -28.34
CA LEU A 314 5.30 0.50 -29.30
C LEU A 314 5.30 1.09 -30.70
N PRO A 315 6.22 0.67 -31.59
CA PRO A 315 6.21 1.12 -32.97
C PRO A 315 4.93 0.62 -33.66
N PRO A 316 4.34 1.42 -34.58
CA PRO A 316 3.21 0.98 -35.37
C PRO A 316 3.60 -0.23 -36.24
N PRO A 317 2.66 -1.16 -36.51
CA PRO A 317 2.97 -2.38 -37.24
C PRO A 317 3.47 -2.07 -38.66
N GLY A 318 4.67 -2.55 -38.99
CA GLY A 318 5.29 -2.42 -40.32
C GLY A 318 6.37 -1.33 -40.44
N GLU A 319 6.65 -0.59 -39.36
CA GLU A 319 7.80 0.32 -39.30
C GLU A 319 9.06 -0.47 -38.89
N ASP A 320 10.17 -0.27 -39.60
CA ASP A 320 11.45 -0.86 -39.22
C ASP A 320 11.88 -0.25 -37.89
N ILE A 321 12.08 -1.12 -36.90
CA ILE A 321 12.53 -0.73 -35.57
C ILE A 321 13.97 -0.19 -35.73
N ASP A 322 14.14 1.12 -35.60
CA ASP A 322 15.48 1.70 -35.54
C ASP A 322 16.20 1.11 -34.32
N ARG A 323 17.36 0.50 -34.55
CA ARG A 323 18.16 -0.13 -33.48
C ARG A 323 18.56 0.87 -32.40
N THR A 324 18.62 2.16 -32.75
CA THR A 324 18.89 3.25 -31.79
C THR A 324 17.69 3.59 -30.89
N GLU A 325 16.46 3.37 -31.34
CA GLU A 325 15.25 3.48 -30.50
C GLU A 325 15.02 2.20 -29.69
N LEU A 326 15.41 1.04 -30.24
CA LEU A 326 15.41 -0.22 -29.50
C LEU A 326 16.43 -0.21 -28.36
N ASP A 327 17.57 0.48 -28.50
CA ASP A 327 18.56 0.65 -27.42
C ASP A 327 18.00 1.40 -26.20
N ALA A 328 16.98 2.24 -26.37
CA ALA A 328 16.29 2.93 -25.29
C ALA A 328 15.13 2.12 -24.68
N ALA A 329 14.63 1.09 -25.38
CA ALA A 329 13.48 0.28 -24.94
C ALA A 329 13.87 -1.16 -24.52
N TYR A 330 14.94 -1.70 -25.10
CA TYR A 330 15.56 -3.00 -24.89
C TYR A 330 17.03 -2.89 -25.31
N HIS A 331 17.87 -2.27 -24.46
CA HIS A 331 19.32 -2.27 -24.67
C HIS A 331 19.84 -3.72 -24.63
N VAL A 332 20.13 -4.30 -25.79
CA VAL A 332 20.79 -5.61 -25.90
C VAL A 332 22.28 -5.34 -25.81
N ASP A 333 22.91 -5.86 -24.75
CA ASP A 333 24.33 -5.69 -24.46
C ASP A 333 25.20 -5.98 -25.69
N THR A 334 25.85 -4.93 -26.19
CA THR A 334 27.08 -5.07 -26.96
C THR A 334 28.23 -4.71 -26.02
N PHE A 335 29.12 -5.67 -25.83
CA PHE A 335 30.10 -5.83 -24.76
C PHE A 335 31.24 -4.79 -24.66
N ASP A 336 31.09 -3.57 -25.18
CA ASP A 336 32.24 -2.68 -25.37
C ASP A 336 32.45 -1.60 -24.29
N ASP A 337 31.49 -1.32 -23.38
CA ASP A 337 31.71 -0.40 -22.25
C ASP A 337 30.80 -0.71 -21.03
N GLU A 338 31.25 -1.61 -20.17
CA GLU A 338 30.51 -2.16 -19.01
C GLU A 338 30.27 -1.11 -17.90
N SER A 339 31.19 -0.17 -17.68
CA SER A 339 31.13 0.74 -16.52
C SER A 339 30.19 1.96 -16.66
N THR A 340 29.99 2.48 -17.87
CA THR A 340 29.16 3.68 -18.11
C THR A 340 27.68 3.32 -18.31
N THR A 341 27.43 2.15 -18.89
CA THR A 341 26.09 1.60 -19.13
C THR A 341 25.43 1.12 -17.83
N GLU A 342 26.18 0.51 -16.90
CA GLU A 342 25.67 0.13 -15.58
C GLU A 342 25.24 1.33 -14.72
N LEU A 343 26.00 2.43 -14.73
CA LEU A 343 25.64 3.65 -14.00
C LEU A 343 24.38 4.32 -14.57
N ALA A 344 24.23 4.34 -15.90
CA ALA A 344 23.03 4.86 -16.56
C ALA A 344 21.80 3.99 -16.24
N ARG A 345 21.94 2.66 -16.26
CA ARG A 345 20.89 1.71 -15.84
C ARG A 345 20.52 1.87 -14.37
N ALA A 346 21.51 2.00 -13.48
CA ALA A 346 21.26 2.21 -12.06
C ALA A 346 20.49 3.52 -11.81
N GLN A 347 20.82 4.59 -12.54
CA GLN A 347 20.10 5.87 -12.46
C GLN A 347 18.68 5.80 -13.04
N GLU A 348 18.48 5.09 -14.16
CA GLU A 348 17.16 4.90 -14.75
C GLU A 348 16.26 4.00 -13.87
N ASN A 349 16.81 2.88 -13.39
CA ASN A 349 16.13 1.96 -12.49
C ASN A 349 15.72 2.65 -11.19
N THR A 350 16.58 3.49 -10.62
CA THR A 350 16.23 4.27 -9.41
C THR A 350 15.16 5.35 -9.70
N GLY A 351 15.15 5.92 -10.90
CA GLY A 351 14.10 6.83 -11.35
C GLY A 351 12.74 6.14 -11.52
N LEU A 352 12.74 4.96 -12.13
CA LEU A 352 11.55 4.13 -12.33
C LEU A 352 11.01 3.61 -10.99
N GLU A 353 11.88 3.16 -10.08
CA GLU A 353 11.50 2.71 -8.74
C GLU A 353 10.80 3.84 -7.96
N ARG A 354 11.33 5.06 -8.02
CA ARG A 354 10.71 6.24 -7.37
C ARG A 354 9.33 6.55 -7.95
N LYS A 355 9.16 6.48 -9.27
CA LYS A 355 7.87 6.70 -9.94
C LYS A 355 6.87 5.59 -9.61
N ALA A 356 7.30 4.33 -9.63
CA ALA A 356 6.49 3.17 -9.26
C ALA A 356 6.03 3.26 -7.80
N ARG A 357 6.92 3.60 -6.87
CA ARG A 357 6.58 3.79 -5.45
C ARG A 357 5.60 4.95 -5.27
N THR A 358 5.72 6.02 -6.07
CA THR A 358 4.79 7.14 -6.04
C THR A 358 3.41 6.74 -6.59
N ALA A 359 3.37 5.99 -7.71
CA ALA A 359 2.13 5.45 -8.28
C ALA A 359 1.41 4.54 -7.27
N ALA A 360 2.12 3.64 -6.60
CA ALA A 360 1.54 2.77 -5.58
C ALA A 360 0.94 3.56 -4.40
N LYS A 361 1.62 4.63 -3.95
CA LYS A 361 1.09 5.54 -2.92
C LYS A 361 -0.17 6.26 -3.39
N LEU A 362 -0.17 6.83 -4.60
CA LEU A 362 -1.34 7.49 -5.18
C LEU A 362 -2.53 6.53 -5.30
N LEU A 363 -2.29 5.31 -5.80
CA LEU A 363 -3.31 4.28 -5.94
C LEU A 363 -3.93 3.91 -4.58
N THR A 364 -3.09 3.76 -3.55
CA THR A 364 -3.57 3.52 -2.17
C THR A 364 -4.49 4.64 -1.69
N GLY A 365 -4.11 5.90 -1.94
CA GLY A 365 -4.93 7.06 -1.65
C GLY A 365 -6.28 7.05 -2.37
N PHE A 366 -6.26 6.79 -3.68
CA PHE A 366 -7.47 6.71 -4.48
C PHE A 366 -8.42 5.61 -4.01
N TYR A 367 -7.92 4.40 -3.69
CA TYR A 367 -8.79 3.34 -3.20
C TYR A 367 -9.37 3.63 -1.83
N ILE A 368 -8.64 4.29 -0.92
CA ILE A 368 -9.20 4.76 0.36
C ILE A 368 -10.35 5.75 0.11
N ALA A 369 -10.16 6.71 -0.79
CA ALA A 369 -11.21 7.67 -1.14
C ALA A 369 -12.41 7.03 -1.84
N ILE A 370 -12.19 6.14 -2.80
CA ILE A 370 -13.25 5.43 -3.53
C ILE A 370 -14.06 4.56 -2.57
N ALA A 371 -13.40 3.83 -1.67
CA ALA A 371 -14.06 3.06 -0.64
C ALA A 371 -14.93 3.94 0.27
N GLY A 372 -14.42 5.11 0.68
CA GLY A 372 -15.19 6.10 1.43
C GLY A 372 -16.40 6.64 0.66
N ILE A 373 -16.22 6.96 -0.63
CA ILE A 373 -17.32 7.41 -1.52
C ILE A 373 -18.39 6.32 -1.63
N LEU A 374 -18.01 5.06 -1.87
CA LEU A 374 -18.95 3.95 -1.92
C LEU A 374 -19.71 3.79 -0.61
N VAL A 375 -19.04 3.88 0.54
CA VAL A 375 -19.69 3.81 1.86
C VAL A 375 -20.72 4.93 2.01
N VAL A 376 -20.32 6.18 1.80
CA VAL A 376 -21.21 7.34 1.97
C VAL A 376 -22.37 7.27 0.98
N SER A 377 -22.12 6.97 -0.30
CA SER A 377 -23.14 6.87 -1.33
C SER A 377 -24.11 5.70 -1.09
N SER A 378 -23.63 4.53 -0.69
CA SER A 378 -24.49 3.37 -0.40
C SER A 378 -25.35 3.51 0.85
N LEU A 379 -24.93 4.32 1.83
CA LEU A 379 -25.74 4.58 3.02
C LEU A 379 -26.72 5.74 2.81
N THR A 380 -26.30 6.78 2.08
CA THR A 380 -27.14 7.96 1.83
C THR A 380 -28.18 7.76 0.72
N VAL A 381 -28.04 6.72 -0.12
CA VAL A 381 -29.08 6.35 -1.11
C VAL A 381 -30.37 5.87 -0.46
N ILE A 382 -30.31 5.37 0.77
CA ILE A 382 -31.45 4.76 1.46
C ILE A 382 -32.30 5.86 2.08
N VAL A 383 -33.52 6.01 1.56
CA VAL A 383 -34.51 6.94 2.07
C VAL A 383 -35.68 6.12 2.63
N PRO A 384 -35.84 6.01 3.97
CA PRO A 384 -36.92 5.26 4.58
C PRO A 384 -38.28 5.68 4.03
N ARG A 385 -39.13 4.70 3.71
CA ARG A 385 -40.50 4.91 3.17
C ARG A 385 -40.55 5.52 1.76
N SER A 386 -39.44 5.51 1.02
CA SER A 386 -39.41 5.78 -0.43
C SER A 386 -40.14 4.70 -1.22
N HIS A 387 -40.73 5.06 -2.36
CA HIS A 387 -41.32 4.10 -3.31
C HIS A 387 -40.29 3.06 -3.79
N TYR A 388 -39.01 3.43 -3.84
CA TYR A 388 -37.91 2.58 -4.31
C TYR A 388 -37.09 1.97 -3.16
N PHE A 389 -37.57 2.03 -1.92
CA PHE A 389 -36.81 1.64 -0.71
C PHE A 389 -36.12 0.28 -0.82
N TRP A 390 -36.81 -0.74 -1.32
CA TRP A 390 -36.21 -2.08 -1.49
C TRP A 390 -35.12 -2.14 -2.57
N GLY A 391 -35.22 -1.30 -3.61
CA GLY A 391 -34.16 -1.11 -4.60
C GLY A 391 -32.94 -0.43 -4.01
N GLU A 392 -33.14 0.59 -3.17
CA GLU A 392 -32.08 1.31 -2.46
C GLU A 392 -31.33 0.37 -1.48
N VAL A 393 -32.06 -0.46 -0.74
CA VAL A 393 -31.49 -1.52 0.12
C VAL A 393 -30.70 -2.53 -0.71
N ALA A 394 -31.22 -2.97 -1.86
CA ALA A 394 -30.52 -3.90 -2.75
C ALA A 394 -29.21 -3.31 -3.28
N ILE A 395 -29.17 -2.01 -3.62
CA ILE A 395 -27.93 -1.31 -4.00
C ILE A 395 -26.90 -1.39 -2.87
N ALA A 396 -27.29 -1.11 -1.63
CA ALA A 396 -26.36 -1.16 -0.49
C ALA A 396 -25.82 -2.56 -0.23
N VAL A 397 -26.69 -3.59 -0.25
CA VAL A 397 -26.30 -5.00 -0.09
C VAL A 397 -25.33 -5.42 -1.19
N LEU A 398 -25.68 -5.18 -2.45
CA LEU A 398 -24.84 -5.57 -3.58
C LEU A 398 -23.52 -4.79 -3.57
N THR A 399 -23.52 -3.51 -3.20
CA THR A 399 -22.27 -2.71 -3.09
C THR A 399 -21.35 -3.28 -2.01
N SER A 400 -21.91 -3.67 -0.86
CA SER A 400 -21.15 -4.35 0.21
C SER A 400 -20.50 -5.65 -0.30
N VAL A 401 -21.27 -6.48 -1.01
CA VAL A 401 -20.77 -7.72 -1.62
C VAL A 401 -19.68 -7.44 -2.66
N ILE A 402 -19.87 -6.47 -3.55
CA ILE A 402 -18.89 -6.08 -4.56
C ILE A 402 -17.58 -5.62 -3.90
N CYS A 403 -17.64 -4.84 -2.81
CA CYS A 403 -16.43 -4.43 -2.10
C CYS A 403 -15.64 -5.63 -1.57
N VAL A 404 -16.30 -6.64 -1.00
CA VAL A 404 -15.65 -7.87 -0.53
C VAL A 404 -15.05 -8.66 -1.70
N LEU A 405 -15.78 -8.82 -2.80
CA LEU A 405 -15.32 -9.53 -3.99
C LEU A 405 -14.12 -8.82 -4.63
N ARG A 406 -14.16 -7.49 -4.73
CA ARG A 406 -13.09 -6.65 -5.26
C ARG A 406 -11.82 -6.75 -4.42
N GLY A 407 -11.96 -6.81 -3.09
CA GLY A 407 -10.83 -7.00 -2.18
C GLY A 407 -10.01 -8.26 -2.49
N ARG A 408 -10.64 -9.31 -3.05
CA ARG A 408 -9.98 -10.54 -3.46
C ARG A 408 -9.15 -10.40 -4.75
N THR A 409 -9.53 -9.49 -5.65
CA THR A 409 -8.86 -9.30 -6.95
C THR A 409 -7.65 -8.36 -6.87
N LEU A 410 -7.48 -7.68 -5.74
CA LEU A 410 -6.41 -6.68 -5.55
C LEU A 410 -5.17 -7.36 -4.94
N ASP A 411 -4.02 -7.16 -5.58
CA ASP A 411 -2.76 -7.80 -5.16
C ASP A 411 -2.19 -7.19 -3.86
N ASP A 412 -2.45 -5.90 -3.60
CA ASP A 412 -1.97 -5.22 -2.39
C ASP A 412 -2.91 -5.48 -1.21
N ARG A 413 -2.32 -5.97 -0.10
CA ARG A 413 -2.99 -6.19 1.19
C ARG A 413 -3.73 -4.95 1.69
N VAL A 414 -3.17 -3.75 1.46
CA VAL A 414 -3.77 -2.51 1.95
C VAL A 414 -5.07 -2.24 1.21
N HIS A 415 -5.06 -2.38 -0.12
CA HIS A 415 -6.25 -2.14 -0.94
C HIS A 415 -7.32 -3.18 -0.66
N ALA A 416 -6.93 -4.46 -0.53
CA ALA A 416 -7.83 -5.54 -0.13
C ALA A 416 -8.50 -5.27 1.22
N THR A 417 -7.72 -4.85 2.23
CA THR A 417 -8.24 -4.52 3.57
C THR A 417 -9.20 -3.34 3.53
N VAL A 418 -8.88 -2.29 2.78
CA VAL A 418 -9.71 -1.09 2.64
C VAL A 418 -11.09 -1.43 2.07
N PHE A 419 -11.16 -2.21 0.98
CA PHE A 419 -12.44 -2.60 0.40
C PHE A 419 -13.21 -3.58 1.29
N PHE A 420 -12.52 -4.50 1.97
CA PHE A 420 -13.18 -5.39 2.94
C PHE A 420 -13.84 -4.60 4.09
N VAL A 421 -13.10 -3.65 4.68
CA VAL A 421 -13.62 -2.77 5.74
C VAL A 421 -14.78 -1.93 5.22
N ALA A 422 -14.69 -1.38 4.00
CA ALA A 422 -15.79 -0.64 3.40
C ALA A 422 -17.05 -1.49 3.21
N GLY A 423 -16.91 -2.73 2.73
CA GLY A 423 -18.01 -3.68 2.62
C GLY A 423 -18.67 -3.95 3.98
N PHE A 424 -17.87 -4.15 5.02
CA PHE A 424 -18.35 -4.32 6.40
C PHE A 424 -19.08 -3.08 6.92
N VAL A 425 -18.52 -1.88 6.74
CA VAL A 425 -19.12 -0.61 7.18
C VAL A 425 -20.45 -0.36 6.47
N ILE A 426 -20.56 -0.68 5.17
CA ILE A 426 -21.84 -0.59 4.44
C ILE A 426 -22.86 -1.56 5.05
N ALA A 427 -22.49 -2.81 5.32
CA ALA A 427 -23.40 -3.79 5.91
C ALA A 427 -23.85 -3.40 7.33
N ALA A 428 -22.93 -2.90 8.16
CA ALA A 428 -23.24 -2.41 9.50
C ALA A 428 -24.11 -1.15 9.47
N GLY A 429 -23.79 -0.18 8.61
CA GLY A 429 -24.59 1.03 8.44
C GLY A 429 -25.99 0.73 7.90
N LEU A 430 -26.11 -0.20 6.95
CA LEU A 430 -27.40 -0.68 6.44
C LEU A 430 -28.25 -1.29 7.54
N ALA A 431 -27.66 -2.07 8.45
CA ALA A 431 -28.37 -2.63 9.59
C ALA A 431 -28.98 -1.53 10.48
N VAL A 432 -28.19 -0.49 10.79
CA VAL A 432 -28.65 0.66 11.60
C VAL A 432 -29.81 1.38 10.90
N VAL A 433 -29.69 1.67 9.60
CA VAL A 433 -30.74 2.35 8.82
C VAL A 433 -32.01 1.50 8.74
N LEU A 434 -31.91 0.19 8.56
CA LEU A 434 -33.06 -0.70 8.47
C LEU A 434 -33.83 -0.83 9.80
N VAL A 435 -33.13 -0.82 10.93
CA VAL A 435 -33.77 -0.86 12.26
C VAL A 435 -34.61 0.39 12.50
N ASP A 436 -34.12 1.56 12.09
CA ASP A 436 -34.88 2.81 12.17
C ASP A 436 -36.07 2.85 11.20
N ALA A 437 -35.89 2.28 9.99
CA ALA A 437 -36.90 2.32 8.94
C ALA A 437 -38.12 1.39 9.16
N ILE A 438 -38.01 0.36 10.00
CA ILE A 438 -39.08 -0.61 10.24
C ILE A 438 -39.83 -0.25 11.53
N ASP A 439 -41.15 -0.10 11.44
CA ASP A 439 -41.99 0.30 12.57
C ASP A 439 -42.35 -0.85 13.52
N SER A 440 -42.32 -2.11 13.04
CA SER A 440 -42.72 -3.27 13.86
C SER A 440 -41.57 -3.81 14.71
N ASP A 441 -41.82 -4.06 16.00
CA ASP A 441 -40.82 -4.61 16.92
C ASP A 441 -40.30 -5.99 16.48
N LEU A 442 -41.19 -6.84 15.96
CA LEU A 442 -40.81 -8.15 15.42
C LEU A 442 -39.92 -8.00 14.17
N GLY A 443 -40.25 -7.05 13.27
CA GLY A 443 -39.44 -6.76 12.10
C GLY A 443 -38.04 -6.22 12.46
N ARG A 444 -37.95 -5.33 13.46
CA ARG A 444 -36.67 -4.85 14.00
C ARG A 444 -35.82 -5.99 14.56
N LEU A 445 -36.42 -6.90 15.33
CA LEU A 445 -35.73 -8.07 15.88
C LEU A 445 -35.18 -8.94 14.74
N VAL A 446 -35.97 -9.22 13.70
CA VAL A 446 -35.53 -10.00 12.54
C VAL A 446 -34.35 -9.33 11.83
N VAL A 447 -34.39 -8.02 11.62
CA VAL A 447 -33.26 -7.28 11.03
C VAL A 447 -32.02 -7.37 11.91
N ILE A 448 -32.15 -7.16 13.22
CA ILE A 448 -31.02 -7.24 14.15
C ILE A 448 -30.36 -8.62 14.10
N VAL A 449 -31.15 -9.70 14.13
CA VAL A 449 -30.63 -11.08 14.08
C VAL A 449 -29.97 -11.36 12.74
N LEU A 450 -30.61 -11.02 11.63
CA LEU A 450 -30.07 -11.27 10.30
C LEU A 450 -28.79 -10.46 10.05
N SER A 451 -28.78 -9.18 10.43
CA SER A 451 -27.59 -8.34 10.35
C SER A 451 -26.47 -8.86 11.25
N ALA A 452 -26.77 -9.33 12.47
CA ALA A 452 -25.78 -9.93 13.35
C ALA A 452 -25.14 -11.19 12.72
N VAL A 453 -25.94 -12.05 12.08
CA VAL A 453 -25.44 -13.21 11.34
C VAL A 453 -24.53 -12.79 10.18
N VAL A 454 -24.92 -11.79 9.40
CA VAL A 454 -24.10 -11.27 8.30
C VAL A 454 -22.79 -10.70 8.81
N LEU A 455 -22.81 -9.85 9.85
CA LEU A 455 -21.61 -9.26 10.44
C LEU A 455 -20.69 -10.33 11.08
N ALA A 456 -21.27 -11.35 11.70
CA ALA A 456 -20.52 -12.50 12.19
C ALA A 456 -19.88 -13.29 11.04
N ALA A 457 -20.57 -13.44 9.89
CA ALA A 457 -20.01 -14.08 8.71
C ALA A 457 -18.83 -13.29 8.11
N PHE A 458 -18.86 -11.95 8.14
CA PHE A 458 -17.68 -11.13 7.81
C PHE A 458 -16.50 -11.46 8.73
N GLY A 459 -16.72 -11.48 10.05
CA GLY A 459 -15.68 -11.80 11.03
C GLY A 459 -15.12 -13.22 10.86
N ALA A 460 -15.99 -14.21 10.74
CA ALA A 460 -15.61 -15.60 10.50
C ALA A 460 -14.86 -15.77 9.16
N GLY A 461 -15.32 -15.10 8.09
CA GLY A 461 -14.66 -15.10 6.80
C GLY A 461 -13.24 -14.54 6.87
N GLY A 462 -13.04 -13.43 7.59
CA GLY A 462 -11.72 -12.85 7.82
C GLY A 462 -10.78 -13.78 8.59
N LEU A 463 -11.27 -14.43 9.66
CA LEU A 463 -10.49 -15.38 10.46
C LEU A 463 -10.10 -16.64 9.66
N LEU A 464 -11.06 -17.22 8.93
CA LEU A 464 -10.81 -18.41 8.11
C LEU A 464 -9.80 -18.15 6.99
N LEU A 465 -9.78 -16.94 6.43
CA LEU A 465 -8.77 -16.52 5.45
C LEU A 465 -7.40 -16.33 6.11
N ALA A 466 -7.33 -15.77 7.32
CA ALA A 466 -6.09 -15.62 8.07
C ALA A 466 -5.45 -16.96 8.41
N ASP A 467 -6.25 -17.95 8.80
CA ASP A 467 -5.77 -19.30 9.12
C ASP A 467 -5.19 -19.98 7.87
N ARG A 468 -5.84 -19.86 6.71
CA ARG A 468 -5.32 -20.46 5.46
C ARG A 468 -4.02 -19.83 4.97
N VAL A 469 -3.88 -18.52 5.12
CA VAL A 469 -2.66 -17.79 4.71
C VAL A 469 -1.50 -18.03 5.69
N SER A 470 -1.78 -18.11 6.99
CA SER A 470 -0.75 -18.31 8.02
C SER A 470 -0.21 -19.75 8.08
N THR A 471 -1.01 -20.75 7.69
CA THR A 471 -0.55 -22.13 7.50
C THR A 471 0.39 -22.30 6.28
N ASP A 472 0.53 -21.27 5.43
CA ASP A 472 1.18 -21.36 4.13
C ASP A 472 2.60 -20.77 4.11
N ARG A 473 3.40 -21.04 5.16
CA ARG A 473 4.87 -20.84 5.09
C ARG A 473 5.57 -21.83 4.14
N GLY A 474 4.81 -22.69 3.46
CA GLY A 474 5.31 -23.75 2.57
C GLY A 474 4.62 -23.87 1.20
N GLY A 475 3.82 -22.89 0.75
CA GLY A 475 3.31 -22.83 -0.64
C GLY A 475 2.37 -23.95 -1.10
N HIS A 476 1.64 -24.60 -0.19
CA HIS A 476 0.74 -25.73 -0.49
C HIS A 476 -0.73 -25.40 -0.21
N GLY A 477 -1.12 -24.13 -0.14
CA GLY A 477 -2.52 -23.74 -0.23
C GLY A 477 -3.13 -24.30 -1.51
N ARG A 478 -4.07 -25.27 -1.40
CA ARG A 478 -4.81 -25.78 -2.57
C ARG A 478 -5.49 -24.59 -3.24
N PRO A 479 -5.08 -24.18 -4.46
CA PRO A 479 -5.72 -23.06 -5.13
C PRO A 479 -7.19 -23.40 -5.31
N LEU A 480 -8.07 -22.40 -5.12
CA LEU A 480 -9.48 -22.56 -5.45
C LEU A 480 -9.58 -23.08 -6.88
N SER A 481 -10.42 -24.09 -7.10
CA SER A 481 -10.55 -24.65 -8.45
C SER A 481 -10.89 -23.54 -9.46
N ALA A 482 -10.24 -23.52 -10.61
CA ALA A 482 -10.42 -22.48 -11.63
C ALA A 482 -11.89 -22.24 -12.01
N ARG A 483 -12.72 -23.28 -11.91
CA ARG A 483 -14.18 -23.21 -12.12
C ARG A 483 -14.90 -22.39 -11.06
N LEU A 484 -14.53 -22.55 -9.79
CA LEU A 484 -15.14 -21.80 -8.69
C LEU A 484 -14.72 -20.33 -8.76
N LEU A 485 -13.44 -20.09 -9.09
CA LEU A 485 -12.90 -18.75 -9.33
C LEU A 485 -13.67 -18.04 -10.46
N GLY A 486 -13.83 -18.70 -11.61
CA GLY A 486 -14.60 -18.14 -12.72
C GLY A 486 -16.07 -17.87 -12.39
N ARG A 487 -16.71 -18.70 -11.55
CA ARG A 487 -18.09 -18.45 -11.07
C ARG A 487 -18.17 -17.21 -10.18
N ILE A 488 -17.19 -17.02 -9.29
CA ILE A 488 -17.12 -15.86 -8.41
C ILE A 488 -16.92 -14.58 -9.23
N GLU A 489 -16.00 -14.60 -10.21
CA GLU A 489 -15.77 -13.47 -11.11
C GLU A 489 -16.99 -13.13 -11.96
N THR A 490 -17.71 -14.14 -12.44
CA THR A 490 -18.97 -13.93 -13.18
C THR A 490 -20.03 -13.34 -12.25
N GLY A 491 -20.11 -13.80 -10.99
CA GLY A 491 -21.00 -13.26 -9.97
C GLY A 491 -20.70 -11.79 -9.64
N GLU A 492 -19.43 -11.42 -9.53
CA GLU A 492 -19.00 -10.03 -9.32
C GLU A 492 -19.46 -9.13 -10.48
N LYS A 493 -19.20 -9.54 -11.73
CA LYS A 493 -19.62 -8.79 -12.92
C LYS A 493 -21.13 -8.63 -13.00
N LEU A 494 -21.88 -9.69 -12.66
CA LEU A 494 -23.33 -9.67 -12.63
C LEU A 494 -23.84 -8.75 -11.52
N ALA A 495 -23.23 -8.77 -10.34
CA ALA A 495 -23.57 -7.86 -9.24
C ALA A 495 -23.32 -6.39 -9.62
N ILE A 496 -22.17 -6.07 -10.24
CA ILE A 496 -21.88 -4.72 -10.74
C ILE A 496 -22.94 -4.28 -11.75
N PHE A 497 -23.28 -5.15 -12.72
CA PHE A 497 -24.31 -4.85 -13.70
C PHE A 497 -25.68 -4.61 -13.05
N ALA A 498 -26.08 -5.45 -12.09
CA ALA A 498 -27.33 -5.30 -11.35
C ALA A 498 -27.39 -4.00 -10.54
N VAL A 499 -26.29 -3.63 -9.86
CA VAL A 499 -26.19 -2.36 -9.11
C VAL A 499 -26.36 -1.17 -10.03
N VAL A 500 -25.71 -1.16 -11.19
CA VAL A 500 -25.83 -0.05 -12.15
C VAL A 500 -27.28 0.08 -12.64
N LEU A 501 -27.93 -1.03 -13.00
CA LEU A 501 -29.34 -1.00 -13.42
C LEU A 501 -30.28 -0.52 -12.31
N LEU A 502 -30.10 -1.01 -11.08
CA LEU A 502 -30.90 -0.59 -9.93
C LEU A 502 -30.67 0.89 -9.59
N ALA A 503 -29.44 1.37 -9.68
CA ALA A 503 -29.10 2.77 -9.47
C ALA A 503 -29.77 3.66 -10.53
N LEU A 504 -29.72 3.30 -11.82
CA LEU A 504 -30.44 4.00 -12.90
C LEU A 504 -31.97 3.96 -12.74
N TRP A 505 -32.50 2.90 -12.10
CA TRP A 505 -33.91 2.84 -11.75
C TRP A 505 -34.26 3.79 -10.61
N CYS A 506 -33.44 3.87 -9.57
CA CYS A 506 -33.63 4.79 -8.44
C CYS A 506 -33.48 6.27 -8.85
N THR A 507 -32.70 6.58 -9.89
CA THR A 507 -32.63 7.95 -10.46
C THR A 507 -33.88 8.36 -11.25
N ARG A 508 -34.88 7.47 -11.40
CA ARG A 508 -36.09 7.65 -12.23
C ARG A 508 -35.81 7.83 -13.73
N LEU A 509 -34.63 7.47 -14.22
CA LEU A 509 -34.27 7.62 -15.64
C LEU A 509 -35.24 6.85 -16.55
N PHE A 510 -35.59 5.60 -16.20
CA PHE A 510 -36.54 4.80 -16.98
C PHE A 510 -37.95 5.41 -17.00
N ALA A 511 -38.37 6.05 -15.91
CA ALA A 511 -39.66 6.73 -15.87
C ALA A 511 -39.66 7.96 -16.78
N ALA A 512 -38.58 8.76 -16.74
CA ALA A 512 -38.41 9.91 -17.62
C ALA A 512 -38.39 9.53 -19.11
N MET A 513 -37.67 8.46 -19.47
CA MET A 513 -37.67 7.95 -20.86
C MET A 513 -39.06 7.50 -21.32
N ARG A 514 -39.81 6.82 -20.44
CA ARG A 514 -41.19 6.40 -20.73
C ARG A 514 -42.13 7.59 -20.92
N GLU A 515 -41.98 8.64 -20.13
CA GLU A 515 -42.79 9.86 -20.23
C GLU A 515 -42.45 10.68 -21.49
N LEU A 516 -41.17 10.70 -21.91
CA LEU A 516 -40.73 11.32 -23.16
C LEU A 516 -41.30 10.60 -24.39
N ASP A 517 -41.26 9.26 -24.42
CA ASP A 517 -41.78 8.46 -25.54
C ASP A 517 -43.30 8.66 -25.73
N LEU A 518 -44.04 8.77 -24.62
CA LEU A 518 -45.47 9.09 -24.64
C LEU A 518 -45.78 10.52 -25.09
N SER A 519 -44.83 11.46 -24.98
CA SER A 519 -44.99 12.84 -25.45
C SER A 519 -44.74 12.99 -26.96
N PHE A 520 -43.95 12.10 -27.57
CA PHE A 520 -43.74 12.05 -29.02
C PHE A 520 -44.89 11.39 -29.79
N LEU A 521 -45.74 10.63 -29.10
CA LEU A 521 -46.91 9.95 -29.66
C LEU A 521 -48.22 10.75 -29.55
N LYS A 522 -48.17 11.95 -28.94
CA LYS A 522 -49.26 12.94 -28.92
C LYS A 522 -48.92 14.09 -29.84
#